data_AF-A0A451ADB7-F1
#
_entry.id   AF-A0A451ADB7-F1
#
_cell.length_a   1.000
_cell.length_b   1.000
_cell.length_c   1.000
_cell.angle_alpha   90.00
_cell.angle_beta   90.00
_cell.angle_gamma   90.00
#
_symmetry.space_group_name_H-M   'P 1'
#
loop_
_entity.id
_entity.type
_entity.pdbx_description
1 polymer ?
#
loop_
_entity_poly.entity_id
_entity_poly.type
_entity_poly.pdbx_seq_one_letter_code
_entity_poly.pdbx_strand_id
1 'polypeptide(L)'
;DQIILRRRLPNRLDRVLEELVPYRENIKGLVVESTYNWYWLVDGLIEAGFWVHLANTPAIVQYKGLKYTDDDSDARWLAKLLRLGLLPVGYIYPKEQRAIRDLLRKRGQLIRKRTAHLLSIQNIITRNRGQSYGANDVKKLTPELVEQLLPNQNISLAVKSNLMVMETLSEAIRKIEKTVETQVRPY
;
A
#
# COMPACT_ATOMS: atom_id res chain seq x y z
N ASP A 1 -27.80 -21.67 6.77
CA ASP A 1 -27.16 -20.43 6.28
C ASP A 1 -28.12 -19.67 5.38
N GLN A 2 -29.09 -18.98 5.99
CA GLN A 2 -30.06 -18.17 5.25
C GLN A 2 -29.48 -16.78 5.01
N ILE A 3 -29.60 -16.28 3.78
CA ILE A 3 -29.26 -14.91 3.42
C ILE A 3 -30.48 -14.04 3.71
N ILE A 4 -30.33 -13.03 4.57
CA ILE A 4 -31.41 -12.10 4.94
C ILE A 4 -31.49 -10.96 3.92
N LEU A 5 -30.35 -10.41 3.52
CA LEU A 5 -30.25 -9.32 2.57
C LEU A 5 -29.03 -9.53 1.67
N ARG A 6 -29.21 -9.23 0.37
CA ARG A 6 -28.14 -9.16 -0.62
C ARG A 6 -28.35 -7.91 -1.47
N ARG A 7 -27.40 -6.98 -1.43
CA ARG A 7 -27.52 -5.70 -2.13
C ARG A 7 -26.15 -5.08 -2.40
N ARG A 8 -25.97 -4.57 -3.62
CA ARG A 8 -24.85 -3.68 -3.95
C ARG A 8 -25.24 -2.24 -3.58
N LEU A 9 -24.42 -1.60 -2.77
CA LEU A 9 -24.66 -0.24 -2.29
C LEU A 9 -23.65 0.75 -2.89
N PRO A 10 -24.02 2.02 -3.06
CA PRO A 10 -23.06 3.05 -3.41
C PRO A 10 -22.05 3.26 -2.26
N ASN A 11 -20.88 3.83 -2.58
CA ASN A 11 -19.86 4.20 -1.58
C ASN A 11 -20.30 5.43 -0.76
N ARG A 12 -21.40 5.31 -0.02
CA ARG A 12 -21.87 6.33 0.92
C ARG A 12 -22.28 5.69 2.24
N LEU A 13 -21.74 6.24 3.33
CA LEU A 13 -21.94 5.68 4.66
C LEU A 13 -23.41 5.73 5.09
N ASP A 14 -24.12 6.82 4.79
CA ASP A 14 -25.54 6.99 5.08
C ASP A 14 -26.37 5.83 4.53
N ARG A 15 -26.17 5.47 3.26
CA ARG A 15 -26.87 4.37 2.61
C ARG A 15 -26.52 3.01 3.20
N VAL A 16 -25.26 2.79 3.57
CA VAL A 16 -24.85 1.55 4.23
C VAL A 16 -25.51 1.43 5.61
N LEU A 17 -25.54 2.52 6.38
CA LEU A 17 -26.16 2.52 7.71
C LEU A 17 -27.68 2.34 7.63
N GLU A 18 -28.37 3.00 6.70
CA GLU A 18 -29.81 2.82 6.46
C GLU A 18 -30.19 1.35 6.25
N GLU A 19 -29.35 0.58 5.55
CA GLU A 19 -29.58 -0.85 5.29
C GLU A 19 -29.24 -1.75 6.47
N LEU A 20 -28.26 -1.37 7.30
CA LEU A 20 -27.82 -2.17 8.45
C LEU A 20 -28.66 -1.94 9.71
N VAL A 21 -29.18 -0.72 9.91
CA VAL A 21 -29.95 -0.34 11.11
C VAL A 21 -31.14 -1.28 11.40
N PRO A 22 -31.97 -1.70 10.42
CA PRO A 22 -33.08 -2.61 10.67
C PRO A 22 -32.66 -3.96 11.27
N TYR A 23 -31.40 -4.36 11.09
CA TYR A 23 -30.88 -5.65 11.57
C TYR A 23 -29.94 -5.52 12.77
N ARG A 24 -29.75 -4.31 13.32
CA ARG A 24 -28.72 -3.99 14.33
C ARG A 24 -28.65 -5.00 15.47
N GLU A 25 -29.78 -5.30 16.11
CA GLU A 25 -29.85 -6.21 17.26
C GLU A 25 -29.41 -7.66 16.93
N ASN A 26 -29.55 -8.05 15.66
CA ASN A 26 -29.22 -9.37 15.17
C ASN A 26 -27.81 -9.47 14.57
N ILE A 27 -27.14 -8.33 14.31
CA ILE A 27 -25.78 -8.30 13.78
C ILE A 27 -24.80 -8.57 14.92
N LYS A 28 -24.10 -9.71 14.85
CA LYS A 28 -23.01 -10.05 15.82
C LYS A 28 -21.66 -9.46 15.44
N GLY A 29 -21.48 -9.10 14.17
CA GLY A 29 -20.27 -8.45 13.68
C GLY A 29 -20.36 -8.21 12.18
N LEU A 30 -19.66 -7.19 11.71
CA LEU A 30 -19.51 -6.86 10.30
C LEU A 30 -18.13 -7.26 9.82
N VAL A 31 -18.04 -7.79 8.61
CA VAL A 31 -16.75 -8.07 7.96
C VAL A 31 -16.55 -7.12 6.81
N VAL A 32 -15.42 -6.43 6.80
CA VAL A 32 -14.97 -5.61 5.68
C VAL A 32 -13.68 -6.21 5.15
N GLU A 33 -13.60 -6.38 3.84
CA GLU A 33 -12.39 -6.88 3.20
C GLU A 33 -11.25 -5.85 3.27
N SER A 34 -10.01 -6.29 3.57
CA SER A 34 -8.84 -5.39 3.66
C SER A 34 -8.32 -4.92 2.30
N THR A 35 -9.16 -4.27 1.51
CA THR A 35 -8.81 -3.68 0.21
C THR A 35 -8.24 -2.26 0.36
N TYR A 36 -8.18 -1.45 -0.69
CA TYR A 36 -7.53 -0.13 -0.63
C TYR A 36 -8.42 0.99 -0.05
N ASN A 37 -9.74 0.81 0.00
CA ASN A 37 -10.71 1.88 0.30
C ASN A 37 -11.43 1.72 1.65
N TRP A 38 -11.00 0.82 2.53
CA TRP A 38 -11.79 0.43 3.70
C TRP A 38 -11.90 1.51 4.81
N TYR A 39 -10.98 2.49 4.89
CA TYR A 39 -10.88 3.39 6.06
C TYR A 39 -12.20 4.08 6.41
N TRP A 40 -12.80 4.78 5.45
CA TRP A 40 -14.02 5.56 5.69
C TRP A 40 -15.19 4.68 6.11
N LEU A 41 -15.28 3.47 5.56
CA LEU A 41 -16.36 2.53 5.85
C LEU A 41 -16.18 1.93 7.25
N VAL A 42 -15.00 1.41 7.56
CA VAL A 42 -14.73 0.82 8.88
C VAL A 42 -14.85 1.86 9.98
N ASP A 43 -14.28 3.06 9.78
CA ASP A 43 -14.40 4.14 10.77
C ASP A 43 -15.86 4.53 10.98
N GLY A 44 -16.60 4.75 9.90
CA GLY A 44 -18.01 5.11 9.98
C GLY A 44 -18.89 4.03 10.64
N LEU A 45 -18.60 2.75 10.38
CA LEU A 45 -19.30 1.64 11.02
C LEU A 45 -18.96 1.53 12.52
N ILE A 46 -17.69 1.69 12.89
CA ILE A 46 -17.26 1.70 14.30
C ILE A 46 -17.87 2.90 15.04
N GLU A 47 -17.83 4.10 14.44
CA GLU A 47 -18.44 5.32 14.98
C GLU A 47 -19.97 5.16 15.14
N ALA A 48 -20.64 4.40 14.27
CA ALA A 48 -22.05 4.05 14.38
C ALA A 48 -22.36 2.92 15.39
N GLY A 49 -21.35 2.45 16.13
CA GLY A 49 -21.48 1.46 17.20
C GLY A 49 -21.49 0.00 16.74
N PHE A 50 -21.10 -0.29 15.48
CA PHE A 50 -20.98 -1.67 15.01
C PHE A 50 -19.64 -2.28 15.40
N TRP A 51 -19.65 -3.57 15.71
CA TRP A 51 -18.43 -4.35 15.87
C TRP A 51 -17.90 -4.80 14.50
N VAL A 52 -16.74 -4.30 14.08
CA VAL A 52 -16.20 -4.49 12.73
C VAL A 52 -14.92 -5.33 12.76
N HIS A 53 -14.86 -6.32 11.87
CA HIS A 53 -13.71 -7.15 11.59
C HIS A 53 -13.15 -6.81 10.20
N LEU A 54 -11.87 -6.48 10.14
CA LEU A 54 -11.17 -6.31 8.87
C LEU A 54 -10.60 -7.67 8.43
N ALA A 55 -11.11 -8.27 7.37
CA ALA A 55 -10.66 -9.58 6.89
C ALA A 55 -9.26 -9.49 6.28
N ASN A 56 -8.34 -10.35 6.71
CA ASN A 56 -6.99 -10.47 6.15
C ASN A 56 -7.01 -11.38 4.91
N THR A 57 -7.22 -10.79 3.73
CA THR A 57 -7.46 -11.55 2.49
C THR A 57 -6.30 -12.47 2.08
N PRO A 58 -5.01 -12.10 2.19
CA PRO A 58 -3.92 -13.02 1.91
C PRO A 58 -3.88 -14.27 2.80
N ALA A 59 -4.47 -14.22 4.00
CA ALA A 59 -4.50 -15.35 4.93
C ALA A 59 -5.67 -16.32 4.70
N ILE A 60 -6.66 -15.93 3.89
CA ILE A 60 -7.84 -16.77 3.62
C ILE A 60 -7.52 -17.72 2.47
N VAL A 61 -7.49 -19.03 2.77
CA VAL A 61 -7.05 -20.10 1.86
C VAL A 61 -7.87 -20.19 0.58
N GLN A 62 -9.17 -19.84 0.60
CA GLN A 62 -10.02 -19.83 -0.59
C GLN A 62 -9.49 -18.90 -1.69
N TYR A 63 -8.77 -17.82 -1.35
CA TYR A 63 -8.16 -16.93 -2.34
C TYR A 63 -6.82 -17.45 -2.91
N LYS A 64 -6.27 -18.55 -2.37
CA LYS A 64 -5.12 -19.24 -2.98
C LYS A 64 -5.58 -20.10 -4.16
N GLY A 65 -5.73 -19.48 -5.32
CA GLY A 65 -5.88 -20.18 -6.61
C GLY A 65 -7.25 -20.11 -7.28
N LEU A 66 -8.24 -19.43 -6.69
CA LEU A 66 -9.54 -19.18 -7.33
C LEU A 66 -9.55 -17.75 -7.92
N LYS A 67 -9.54 -17.66 -9.24
CA LYS A 67 -9.55 -16.40 -10.01
C LYS A 67 -10.97 -15.94 -10.37
N TYR A 68 -12.00 -16.63 -9.89
CA TYR A 68 -13.40 -16.46 -10.31
C TYR A 68 -14.36 -16.62 -9.11
N THR A 69 -14.36 -15.65 -8.22
CA THR A 69 -15.34 -15.55 -7.13
C THR A 69 -15.96 -14.16 -7.28
N ASP A 70 -17.28 -14.08 -7.34
CA ASP A 70 -17.99 -12.81 -7.47
C ASP A 70 -18.16 -12.15 -6.08
N ASP A 71 -18.32 -10.83 -6.05
CA ASP A 71 -18.42 -10.05 -4.80
C ASP A 71 -19.47 -10.62 -3.82
N ASP A 72 -20.54 -11.21 -4.37
CA ASP A 72 -21.64 -11.83 -3.62
C ASP A 72 -21.19 -13.10 -2.87
N SER A 73 -20.51 -14.02 -3.57
CA SER A 73 -20.01 -15.25 -2.95
C SER A 73 -18.90 -14.97 -1.95
N ASP A 74 -18.08 -13.94 -2.19
CA ASP A 74 -17.06 -13.48 -1.26
C ASP A 74 -17.67 -12.92 0.03
N ALA A 75 -18.65 -12.01 -0.07
CA ALA A 75 -19.33 -11.46 1.10
C ALA A 75 -19.99 -12.56 1.95
N ARG A 76 -20.63 -13.54 1.31
CA ARG A 76 -21.25 -14.68 1.99
C ARG A 76 -20.21 -15.55 2.69
N TRP A 77 -19.08 -15.81 2.04
CA TRP A 77 -18.00 -16.61 2.60
C TRP A 77 -17.39 -15.96 3.83
N LEU A 78 -17.09 -14.66 3.75
CA LEU A 78 -16.57 -13.87 4.88
C LEU A 78 -17.53 -13.90 6.08
N ALA A 79 -18.83 -13.75 5.86
CA ALA A 79 -19.84 -13.86 6.90
C ALA A 79 -19.86 -15.27 7.55
N LYS A 80 -19.71 -16.33 6.73
CA LYS A 80 -19.61 -17.70 7.24
C LYS A 80 -18.36 -17.91 8.08
N LEU A 81 -17.19 -17.42 7.64
CA LEU A 81 -15.94 -17.52 8.39
C LEU A 81 -16.04 -16.82 9.75
N LEU A 82 -16.63 -15.61 9.78
CA LEU A 82 -16.84 -14.88 11.03
C LEU A 82 -17.72 -15.68 11.99
N ARG A 83 -18.85 -16.18 11.49
CA ARG A 83 -19.80 -16.94 12.31
C ARG A 83 -19.18 -18.23 12.89
N LEU A 84 -18.27 -18.86 12.16
CA LEU A 84 -17.56 -20.06 12.62
C LEU A 84 -16.36 -19.75 13.52
N GLY A 85 -16.02 -18.47 13.74
CA GLY A 85 -14.83 -18.08 14.51
C GLY A 85 -13.50 -18.36 13.80
N LEU A 86 -13.54 -18.55 12.47
CA LEU A 86 -12.38 -18.93 11.64
C LEU A 86 -11.82 -17.77 10.82
N LEU A 87 -12.44 -16.59 10.89
CA LEU A 87 -12.05 -15.43 10.09
C LEU A 87 -10.64 -14.94 10.47
N PRO A 88 -9.67 -14.99 9.54
CA PRO A 88 -8.39 -14.32 9.74
C PRO A 88 -8.62 -12.82 9.70
N VAL A 89 -8.29 -12.13 10.79
CA VAL A 89 -8.48 -10.67 10.90
C VAL A 89 -7.17 -9.92 10.79
N GLY A 90 -7.20 -8.79 10.09
CA GLY A 90 -6.14 -7.80 10.05
C GLY A 90 -6.28 -6.79 11.19
N TYR A 91 -5.17 -6.15 11.55
CA TYR A 91 -5.18 -5.11 12.57
C TYR A 91 -5.78 -3.80 12.03
N ILE A 92 -6.88 -3.34 12.65
CA ILE A 92 -7.46 -2.02 12.40
C ILE A 92 -6.64 -1.00 13.19
N TYR A 93 -5.76 -0.31 12.48
CA TYR A 93 -4.89 0.71 13.06
C TYR A 93 -5.72 1.90 13.56
N PRO A 94 -5.37 2.54 14.71
CA PRO A 94 -6.08 3.71 15.20
C PRO A 94 -6.11 4.84 14.16
N LYS A 95 -7.27 5.48 13.99
CA LYS A 95 -7.52 6.48 12.92
C LYS A 95 -6.48 7.60 12.94
N GLU A 96 -6.14 8.07 14.13
CA GLU A 96 -5.20 9.16 14.41
C GLU A 96 -3.77 8.82 13.98
N GLN A 97 -3.40 7.54 14.05
CA GLN A 97 -2.04 7.11 13.74
C GLN A 97 -1.88 6.69 12.26
N ARG A 98 -2.99 6.45 11.52
CA ARG A 98 -2.93 5.96 10.13
C ARG A 98 -2.19 6.90 9.19
N ALA A 99 -2.34 8.21 9.37
CA ALA A 99 -1.69 9.21 8.53
C ALA A 99 -0.15 9.06 8.56
N ILE A 100 0.43 8.86 9.75
CA ILE A 100 1.87 8.65 9.93
C ILE A 100 2.31 7.33 9.28
N ARG A 101 1.56 6.25 9.51
CA ARG A 101 1.83 4.95 8.89
C ARG A 101 1.81 5.04 7.37
N ASP A 102 0.85 5.75 6.79
CA ASP A 102 0.70 5.88 5.34
C ASP A 102 1.80 6.77 4.75
N LEU A 103 2.25 7.78 5.50
CA LEU A 103 3.45 8.55 5.15
C LEU A 103 4.71 7.68 5.14
N LEU A 104 4.88 6.77 6.10
CA LEU A 104 5.97 5.79 6.10
C LEU A 104 5.88 4.80 4.92
N ARG A 105 4.67 4.37 4.53
CA ARG A 105 4.46 3.58 3.31
C ARG A 105 4.84 4.37 2.06
N LYS A 106 4.52 5.67 2.01
CA LYS A 106 4.94 6.56 0.93
C LYS A 106 6.46 6.64 0.83
N ARG A 107 7.16 6.79 1.96
CA ARG A 107 8.63 6.73 2.01
C ARG A 107 9.14 5.41 1.39
N GLY A 108 8.59 4.27 1.80
CA GLY A 108 8.95 2.97 1.25
C GLY A 108 8.74 2.88 -0.27
N GLN A 109 7.64 3.44 -0.79
CA GLN A 109 7.39 3.55 -2.22
C GLN A 109 8.48 4.36 -2.94
N LEU A 110 8.86 5.52 -2.40
CA LEU A 110 9.89 6.38 -2.99
C LEU A 110 11.27 5.71 -2.99
N ILE A 111 11.62 4.99 -1.92
CA ILE A 111 12.86 4.20 -1.84
C ILE A 111 12.91 3.17 -2.96
N ARG A 112 11.83 2.41 -3.19
CA ARG A 112 11.77 1.42 -4.27
C ARG A 112 11.97 2.05 -5.64
N LYS A 113 11.34 3.21 -5.89
CA LYS A 113 11.54 3.97 -7.14
C LYS A 113 13.00 4.41 -7.30
N ARG A 114 13.61 4.94 -6.23
CA ARG A 114 15.02 5.36 -6.24
C ARG A 114 15.94 4.19 -6.55
N THR A 115 15.70 3.02 -5.95
CA THR A 115 16.47 1.81 -6.23
C THR A 115 16.33 1.36 -7.68
N ALA A 116 15.13 1.46 -8.28
CA ALA A 116 14.94 1.12 -9.69
C ALA A 116 15.79 1.99 -10.64
N HIS A 117 15.90 3.30 -10.36
CA HIS A 117 16.78 4.19 -11.12
C HIS A 117 18.26 3.87 -10.93
N LEU A 118 18.67 3.52 -9.70
CA LEU A 118 20.04 3.10 -9.41
C LEU A 118 20.42 1.84 -10.21
N LEU A 119 19.55 0.83 -10.20
CA LEU A 119 19.74 -0.41 -10.97
C LEU A 119 19.79 -0.13 -12.47
N SER A 120 18.95 0.80 -12.96
CA SER A 120 18.98 1.24 -14.36
C SER A 120 20.34 1.82 -14.75
N ILE A 121 20.94 2.67 -13.91
CA ILE A 121 22.28 3.23 -14.13
C ILE A 121 23.33 2.12 -14.15
N GLN A 122 23.30 1.21 -13.17
CA GLN A 122 24.23 0.07 -13.12
C GLN A 122 24.15 -0.77 -14.39
N ASN A 123 22.94 -1.06 -14.87
CA ASN A 123 22.72 -1.80 -16.11
C ASN A 123 23.26 -1.06 -17.34
N ILE A 124 23.04 0.26 -17.43
CA ILE A 124 23.56 1.08 -18.53
C ILE A 124 25.10 1.08 -18.53
N ILE A 125 25.74 1.22 -17.38
CA ILE A 125 27.20 1.22 -17.28
C ILE A 125 27.73 -0.18 -17.64
N THR A 126 27.17 -1.23 -17.04
CA THR A 126 27.61 -2.62 -17.23
C THR A 126 27.55 -3.02 -18.71
N ARG A 127 26.45 -2.73 -19.42
CA ARG A 127 26.31 -3.12 -20.83
C ARG A 127 27.18 -2.31 -21.80
N ASN A 128 27.61 -1.10 -21.43
CA ASN A 128 28.44 -0.24 -22.30
C ASN A 128 29.93 -0.29 -21.97
N ARG A 129 30.30 -0.68 -20.74
CA ARG A 129 31.69 -0.70 -20.27
C ARG A 129 32.18 -2.08 -19.85
N GLY A 130 31.31 -3.07 -19.71
CA GLY A 130 31.66 -4.40 -19.18
C GLY A 130 32.07 -4.38 -17.71
N GLN A 131 31.85 -3.26 -17.00
CA GLN A 131 32.24 -3.07 -15.61
C GLN A 131 31.01 -2.95 -14.73
N SER A 132 30.99 -3.69 -13.63
CA SER A 132 29.98 -3.55 -12.59
C SER A 132 30.30 -2.35 -11.70
N TYR A 133 29.29 -1.52 -11.43
CA TYR A 133 29.40 -0.39 -10.52
C TYR A 133 28.61 -0.67 -9.25
N GLY A 134 29.22 -0.45 -8.09
CA GLY A 134 28.52 -0.54 -6.81
C GLY A 134 27.51 0.59 -6.64
N ALA A 135 26.56 0.39 -5.73
CA ALA A 135 25.57 1.41 -5.40
C ALA A 135 26.21 2.71 -4.87
N ASN A 136 27.36 2.61 -4.20
CA ASN A 136 28.11 3.78 -3.72
C ASN A 136 28.89 4.48 -4.82
N ASP A 137 29.32 3.77 -5.86
CA ASP A 137 29.98 4.37 -7.02
C ASP A 137 28.98 5.18 -7.83
N VAL A 138 27.78 4.63 -8.05
CA VAL A 138 26.69 5.35 -8.73
C VAL A 138 26.32 6.65 -8.01
N LYS A 139 26.29 6.65 -6.67
CA LYS A 139 26.01 7.86 -5.88
C LYS A 139 27.08 8.94 -5.97
N LYS A 140 28.30 8.62 -6.42
CA LYS A 140 29.42 9.55 -6.57
C LYS A 140 29.52 10.11 -8.00
N LEU A 141 28.71 9.61 -8.94
CA LEU A 141 28.73 10.08 -10.32
C LEU A 141 28.27 11.53 -10.39
N THR A 142 29.10 12.38 -10.99
CA THR A 142 28.72 13.74 -11.41
C THR A 142 28.41 13.75 -12.91
N PRO A 143 27.69 14.76 -13.43
CA PRO A 143 27.45 14.88 -14.87
C PRO A 143 28.73 14.83 -15.72
N GLU A 144 29.83 15.39 -15.23
CA GLU A 144 31.14 15.42 -15.89
C GLU A 144 31.77 14.02 -15.91
N LEU A 145 31.74 13.31 -14.77
CA LEU A 145 32.19 11.92 -14.71
C LEU A 145 31.37 11.02 -15.62
N VAL A 146 30.06 11.25 -15.73
CA VAL A 146 29.21 10.48 -16.65
C VAL A 146 29.59 10.71 -18.11
N GLU A 147 29.94 11.94 -18.52
CA GLU A 147 30.41 12.21 -19.88
C GLU A 147 31.75 11.55 -20.18
N GLN A 148 32.68 11.60 -19.24
CA GLN A 148 33.97 10.91 -19.38
C GLN A 148 33.78 9.39 -19.46
N LEU A 149 32.91 8.85 -18.60
CA LEU A 149 32.59 7.43 -18.55
C LEU A 149 31.71 6.97 -19.70
N LEU A 150 30.92 7.83 -20.34
CA LEU A 150 30.00 7.43 -21.42
C LEU A 150 29.97 8.56 -22.47
N PRO A 151 30.98 8.66 -23.36
CA PRO A 151 31.13 9.78 -24.29
C PRO A 151 29.99 9.93 -25.31
N ASN A 152 29.23 8.85 -25.55
CA ASN A 152 28.03 8.92 -26.38
C ASN A 152 26.94 9.75 -25.69
N GLN A 153 26.54 10.86 -26.33
CA GLN A 153 25.60 11.83 -25.78
C GLN A 153 24.26 11.22 -25.34
N ASN A 154 23.71 10.27 -26.11
CA ASN A 154 22.42 9.65 -25.80
C ASN A 154 22.51 8.76 -24.55
N ILE A 155 23.59 8.00 -24.44
CA ILE A 155 23.83 7.12 -23.30
C ILE A 155 24.12 7.96 -22.03
N SER A 156 24.94 9.00 -22.16
CA SER A 156 25.22 9.97 -21.08
C SER A 156 23.94 10.61 -20.58
N LEU A 157 23.10 11.13 -21.48
CA LEU A 157 21.82 11.75 -21.14
C LEU A 157 20.89 10.79 -20.39
N ALA A 158 20.85 9.50 -20.78
CA ALA A 158 20.05 8.49 -20.08
C ALA A 158 20.52 8.29 -18.63
N VAL A 159 21.84 8.25 -18.38
CA VAL A 159 22.37 8.12 -17.01
C VAL A 159 22.11 9.39 -16.20
N LYS A 160 22.40 10.57 -16.77
CA LYS A 160 22.13 11.87 -16.13
C LYS A 160 20.67 12.05 -15.76
N SER A 161 19.74 11.66 -16.64
CA SER A 161 18.30 11.71 -16.35
C SER A 161 17.92 10.84 -15.15
N ASN A 162 18.50 9.64 -15.02
CA ASN A 162 18.27 8.79 -13.85
C ASN A 162 18.85 9.41 -12.57
N LEU A 163 20.06 9.99 -12.64
CA LEU A 163 20.69 10.67 -11.49
C LEU A 163 19.82 11.82 -10.98
N MET A 164 19.34 12.69 -11.87
CA MET A 164 18.45 13.81 -11.53
C MET A 164 17.17 13.32 -10.81
N VAL A 165 16.54 12.26 -11.31
CA VAL A 165 15.36 11.68 -10.65
C VAL A 165 15.71 11.05 -9.30
N MET A 166 16.86 10.38 -9.18
CA MET A 166 17.33 9.83 -7.92
C MET A 166 17.58 10.90 -6.86
N GLU A 167 18.12 12.05 -7.23
CA GLU A 167 18.34 13.21 -6.34
C GLU A 167 17.00 13.75 -5.83
N THR A 168 16.07 14.00 -6.75
CA THR A 168 14.70 14.46 -6.42
C THR A 168 14.01 13.49 -5.45
N LEU A 169 14.11 12.18 -5.71
CA LEU A 169 13.54 11.15 -4.84
C LEU A 169 14.23 11.14 -3.46
N SER A 170 15.55 11.35 -3.42
CA SER A 170 16.31 11.41 -2.17
C SER A 170 15.89 12.59 -1.30
N GLU A 171 15.66 13.76 -1.91
CA GLU A 171 15.15 14.94 -1.20
C GLU A 171 13.76 14.70 -0.64
N ALA A 172 12.85 14.13 -1.43
CA ALA A 172 11.51 13.79 -0.97
C ALA A 172 11.54 12.78 0.19
N ILE A 173 12.41 11.77 0.12
CA ILE A 173 12.61 10.78 1.20
C ILE A 173 13.09 11.49 2.48
N ARG A 174 14.15 12.32 2.39
CA ARG A 174 14.69 13.06 3.54
C ARG A 174 13.66 13.99 4.18
N LYS A 175 12.85 14.66 3.35
CA LYS A 175 11.76 15.52 3.84
C LYS A 175 10.75 14.72 4.66
N ILE A 176 10.38 13.52 4.19
CA ILE A 176 9.47 12.64 4.92
C ILE A 176 10.11 12.15 6.22
N GLU A 177 11.36 11.68 6.18
CA GLU A 177 12.09 11.20 7.36
C GLU A 177 12.16 12.27 8.46
N LYS A 178 12.60 13.48 8.11
CA LYS A 178 12.66 14.62 9.04
C LYS A 178 11.28 14.96 9.63
N THR A 179 10.22 14.86 8.83
CA THR A 179 8.85 15.14 9.28
C THR A 179 8.35 14.06 10.25
N VAL A 180 8.72 12.79 10.04
CA VAL A 180 8.32 11.71 10.93
C VAL A 180 9.12 11.76 12.23
N GLU A 181 10.42 12.07 12.18
CA GLU A 181 11.28 12.19 13.37
C GLU A 181 10.75 13.23 14.37
N THR A 182 10.16 14.35 13.92
CA THR A 182 9.57 15.34 14.84
C THR A 182 8.27 14.87 15.51
N GLN A 183 7.65 13.80 15.00
CA GLN A 183 6.36 13.28 15.49
C GLN A 183 6.53 12.06 16.40
N VAL A 184 7.71 11.43 16.38
CA VAL A 184 8.04 10.32 17.27
C VAL A 184 8.71 10.90 18.51
N ARG A 185 8.06 10.77 19.68
CA ARG A 185 8.71 11.15 20.95
C ARG A 185 9.91 10.23 21.20
N PRO A 186 11.06 10.75 21.64
CA PRO A 186 12.09 9.90 22.22
C PRO A 186 11.49 9.20 23.46
N TYR A 187 11.71 7.89 23.54
CA TYR A 187 11.37 7.08 24.71
C TYR A 187 12.25 7.45 25.90
#